data_AF-A0A7C9D721-F1
#
_entry.id   AF-A0A7C9D721-F1
#
_cell.length_a   1.000
_cell.length_b   1.000
_cell.length_c   1.000
_cell.angle_alpha   90.00
_cell.angle_beta   90.00
_cell.angle_gamma   90.00
#
_symmetry.space_group_name_H-M   'P 1'
#
loop_
_entity.id
_entity.type
_entity.pdbx_description
1 polymer ?
#
loop_
_entity_poly.entity_id
_entity_poly.type
_entity_poly.pdbx_seq_one_letter_code
_entity_poly.pdbx_strand_id
1 'polypeptide(L)'
;QGVHYKDYKLLLDHEFIKEMKNIQNSEGETPLHVAIKRKNIELAEILLKMDEVDRTIKDNNQKTAMDLLEATYNEDEEWKQMCDIIGVDPTSRTTYKAGLAHMRDIISVVAILLATITFTAGFTLPGGVDNSGQAVFAAKAAFVVFILSDGYAMCCSMLVLFWIMWSMVFRHRTSSSLIDRSMVLLKQSLYGTLIAFMTGVYTVLHRKSLWVAIVIFSMCSVVII
;
A
#
# COMPACT_ATOMS: atom_id res chain seq x y z
N GLN A 1 -15.05 -44.01 6.70
CA GLN A 1 -14.08 -43.04 6.11
C GLN A 1 -12.62 -43.27 6.54
N GLY A 2 -12.21 -44.44 7.08
CA GLY A 2 -10.87 -44.60 7.69
C GLY A 2 -9.79 -45.29 6.85
N VAL A 3 -10.08 -45.73 5.62
CA VAL A 3 -9.13 -46.51 4.80
C VAL A 3 -8.24 -45.57 3.97
N HIS A 4 -8.84 -44.64 3.21
CA HIS A 4 -8.08 -43.68 2.40
C HIS A 4 -7.20 -42.73 3.22
N TYR A 5 -7.65 -42.30 4.41
CA TYR A 5 -6.88 -41.38 5.27
C TYR A 5 -5.51 -41.93 5.71
N LYS A 6 -5.42 -43.23 5.98
CA LYS A 6 -4.15 -43.86 6.37
C LYS A 6 -3.17 -43.95 5.21
N ASP A 7 -3.68 -44.24 4.02
CA ASP A 7 -2.87 -44.35 2.81
C ASP A 7 -2.27 -43.00 2.42
N TYR A 8 -3.03 -41.90 2.51
CA TYR A 8 -2.51 -40.56 2.25
C TYR A 8 -1.46 -40.14 3.27
N LYS A 9 -1.69 -40.38 4.57
CA LYS A 9 -0.73 -40.03 5.61
C LYS A 9 0.61 -40.77 5.43
N LEU A 10 0.56 -42.04 5.03
CA LEU A 10 1.73 -42.87 4.79
C LEU A 10 2.47 -42.48 3.50
N LEU A 11 1.74 -41.99 2.49
CA LEU A 11 2.32 -41.42 1.27
C LEU A 11 3.04 -40.09 1.55
N LEU A 12 2.45 -39.23 2.38
CA LEU A 12 2.97 -37.89 2.71
C LEU A 12 4.15 -37.89 3.69
N ASP A 13 4.41 -38.98 4.42
CA ASP A 13 5.58 -39.17 5.29
C ASP A 13 6.87 -39.45 4.49
N HIS A 14 6.77 -39.68 3.18
CA HIS A 14 7.93 -39.84 2.31
C HIS A 14 8.62 -38.48 2.11
N GLU A 15 9.92 -38.43 2.39
CA GLU A 15 10.78 -37.23 2.27
C GLU A 15 10.61 -36.49 0.92
N PHE A 16 10.31 -37.25 -0.14
CA PHE A 16 10.00 -36.74 -1.48
C PHE A 16 8.72 -35.88 -1.56
N ILE A 17 7.63 -36.25 -0.88
CA ILE A 17 6.38 -35.48 -0.89
C ILE A 17 6.52 -34.20 -0.06
N LYS A 18 7.37 -34.23 0.97
CA LYS A 18 7.72 -33.06 1.76
C LYS A 18 8.41 -31.98 0.92
N GLU A 19 9.18 -32.34 -0.11
CA GLU A 19 9.79 -31.39 -1.06
C GLU A 19 8.79 -30.92 -2.13
N MET A 20 7.84 -31.76 -2.53
CA MET A 20 6.90 -31.44 -3.61
C MET A 20 5.74 -30.51 -3.22
N LYS A 21 5.51 -30.28 -1.93
CA LYS A 21 4.35 -29.54 -1.40
C LYS A 21 4.20 -28.10 -1.91
N ASN A 22 5.28 -27.48 -2.38
CA ASN A 22 5.33 -26.10 -2.87
C ASN A 22 5.66 -26.00 -4.38
N ILE A 23 5.79 -27.13 -5.09
CA ILE A 23 6.09 -27.12 -6.53
C ILE A 23 4.88 -26.58 -7.30
N GLN A 24 5.15 -25.73 -8.29
CA GLN A 24 4.13 -25.20 -9.18
C GLN A 24 4.02 -26.04 -10.46
N ASN A 25 2.80 -26.31 -10.91
CA ASN A 25 2.55 -26.88 -12.23
C ASN A 25 2.68 -25.82 -13.34
N SER A 26 2.38 -26.17 -14.59
CA SER A 26 2.39 -25.25 -15.74
C SER A 26 1.39 -24.08 -15.62
N GLU A 27 0.39 -24.20 -14.76
CA GLU A 27 -0.58 -23.14 -14.43
C GLU A 27 -0.14 -22.28 -13.23
N GLY A 28 1.07 -22.51 -12.69
CA GLY A 28 1.56 -21.83 -11.48
C GLY A 28 0.93 -22.36 -10.19
N GLU A 29 0.15 -23.44 -10.24
CA GLU A 29 -0.62 -23.94 -9.10
C GLU A 29 0.23 -24.88 -8.24
N THR A 30 0.21 -24.66 -6.93
CA THR A 30 0.76 -25.62 -5.95
C THR A 30 -0.20 -26.79 -5.71
N PRO A 31 0.25 -27.91 -5.12
CA PRO A 31 -0.64 -29.00 -4.70
C PRO A 31 -1.84 -28.53 -3.88
N LEU A 32 -1.68 -27.48 -3.05
CA LEU A 32 -2.76 -26.90 -2.27
C LEU A 32 -3.79 -26.16 -3.15
N HIS A 33 -3.36 -25.43 -4.19
CA HIS A 33 -4.28 -24.84 -5.17
C HIS A 33 -5.11 -25.92 -5.87
N VAL A 34 -4.45 -27.00 -6.31
CA VAL A 34 -5.10 -28.12 -7.01
C VAL A 34 -6.10 -28.83 -6.10
N ALA A 35 -5.77 -29.05 -4.83
CA ALA A 35 -6.66 -29.68 -3.85
C ALA A 35 -7.96 -28.88 -3.68
N ILE A 36 -7.86 -27.55 -3.55
CA ILE A 36 -9.01 -26.66 -3.36
C ILE A 36 -9.83 -26.56 -4.66
N LYS A 37 -9.19 -26.38 -5.81
CA LYS A 37 -9.86 -26.30 -7.14
C LYS A 37 -10.62 -27.58 -7.48
N ARG A 38 -10.10 -28.74 -7.07
CA ARG A 38 -10.73 -30.06 -7.25
C ARG A 38 -11.73 -30.42 -6.16
N LYS A 39 -11.99 -29.51 -5.20
CA LYS A 39 -12.85 -29.75 -4.03
C LYS A 39 -12.45 -30.97 -3.20
N ASN A 40 -11.14 -31.28 -3.14
CA ASN A 40 -10.62 -32.39 -2.35
C ASN A 40 -10.26 -31.92 -0.93
N ILE A 41 -11.24 -32.00 -0.04
CA ILE A 41 -11.15 -31.53 1.35
C ILE A 41 -10.07 -32.29 2.13
N GLU A 42 -10.02 -33.62 2.00
CA GLU A 42 -9.06 -34.45 2.73
C GLU A 42 -7.60 -34.08 2.37
N LEU A 43 -7.32 -33.89 1.08
CA LEU A 43 -5.98 -33.48 0.63
C LEU A 43 -5.64 -32.05 1.08
N ALA A 44 -6.59 -31.13 1.01
CA ALA A 44 -6.39 -29.76 1.49
C ALA A 44 -6.17 -29.71 3.00
N GLU A 45 -6.84 -30.57 3.77
CA GLU A 45 -6.72 -30.66 5.24
C GLU A 45 -5.33 -31.11 5.64
N ILE A 46 -4.83 -32.16 4.97
CA ILE A 46 -3.48 -32.66 5.22
C ILE A 46 -2.45 -31.59 4.86
N LEU A 47 -2.57 -30.95 3.70
CA LEU A 47 -1.63 -29.92 3.26
C LEU A 47 -1.65 -28.68 4.18
N LEU A 48 -2.82 -28.25 4.66
CA LEU A 48 -2.91 -27.10 5.58
C LEU A 48 -2.34 -27.40 6.97
N LYS A 49 -2.38 -28.66 7.41
CA LYS A 49 -1.79 -29.12 8.68
C LYS A 49 -0.26 -29.25 8.64
N MET A 50 0.36 -29.19 7.46
CA MET A 50 1.82 -29.26 7.33
C MET A 50 2.46 -27.89 7.61
N ASP A 51 3.42 -27.85 8.55
CA ASP A 51 4.06 -26.60 9.02
C ASP A 51 4.90 -25.85 7.98
N GLU A 52 5.20 -26.47 6.83
CA GLU A 52 6.11 -25.94 5.82
C GLU A 52 5.43 -25.63 4.46
N VAL A 53 4.10 -25.73 4.37
CA VAL A 53 3.37 -25.39 3.13
C VAL A 53 3.30 -23.89 2.96
N ASP A 54 3.84 -23.40 1.84
CA ASP A 54 3.83 -21.98 1.51
C ASP A 54 2.47 -21.58 0.94
N ARG A 55 1.73 -20.81 1.75
CA ARG A 55 0.38 -20.31 1.44
C ARG A 55 0.42 -19.01 0.64
N THR A 56 1.60 -18.51 0.29
CA THR A 56 1.81 -17.22 -0.38
C THR A 56 2.10 -17.35 -1.88
N ILE A 57 2.37 -18.57 -2.35
CA ILE A 57 2.61 -18.87 -3.76
C ILE A 57 1.35 -18.56 -4.57
N LYS A 58 1.54 -17.94 -5.74
CA LYS A 58 0.46 -17.52 -6.64
C LYS A 58 0.41 -18.36 -7.90
N ASP A 59 -0.80 -18.62 -8.38
CA ASP A 59 -1.05 -19.18 -9.71
C ASP A 59 -0.80 -18.15 -10.83
N ASN A 60 -0.96 -18.57 -12.09
CA ASN A 60 -0.83 -17.70 -13.26
C ASN A 60 -1.87 -16.55 -13.28
N ASN A 61 -2.96 -16.65 -12.50
CA ASN A 61 -3.97 -15.60 -12.33
C ASN A 61 -3.67 -14.68 -11.14
N GLN A 62 -2.47 -14.76 -10.54
CA GLN A 62 -2.05 -14.00 -9.35
C GLN A 62 -2.87 -14.31 -8.07
N LYS A 63 -3.57 -15.44 -8.02
CA LYS A 63 -4.34 -15.90 -6.84
C LYS A 63 -3.53 -16.91 -6.04
N THR A 64 -3.59 -16.80 -4.72
CA THR A 64 -3.03 -17.82 -3.82
C THR A 64 -4.04 -18.92 -3.53
N ALA A 65 -3.56 -20.06 -3.02
CA ALA A 65 -4.40 -21.15 -2.58
C ALA A 65 -5.40 -20.68 -1.51
N MET A 66 -5.02 -19.75 -0.64
CA MET A 66 -5.89 -19.17 0.37
C MET A 66 -7.00 -18.29 -0.23
N ASP A 67 -6.73 -17.57 -1.33
CA ASP A 67 -7.75 -16.79 -2.03
C ASP A 67 -8.79 -17.70 -2.70
N LEU A 68 -8.35 -18.85 -3.22
CA LEU A 68 -9.27 -19.88 -3.72
C LEU A 68 -10.09 -20.50 -2.59
N LEU A 69 -9.46 -20.71 -1.43
CA LEU A 69 -10.13 -21.24 -0.24
C LEU A 69 -11.24 -20.29 0.26
N GLU A 70 -11.02 -18.97 0.24
CA GLU A 70 -12.02 -17.96 0.59
C GLU A 70 -13.26 -18.07 -0.32
N ALA A 71 -13.05 -18.28 -1.63
CA ALA A 71 -14.15 -18.44 -2.58
C ALA A 71 -14.97 -19.70 -2.29
N THR A 72 -14.32 -20.83 -2.03
CA THR A 72 -15.01 -22.10 -1.71
C THR A 72 -15.62 -22.11 -0.31
N TYR A 73 -15.03 -21.40 0.65
CA TYR A 73 -15.51 -21.29 2.03
C TYR A 73 -16.91 -20.68 2.14
N ASN A 74 -17.26 -19.74 1.26
CA ASN A 74 -18.59 -19.12 1.27
C ASN A 74 -19.67 -20.01 0.63
N GLU A 75 -19.29 -20.96 -0.22
CA GLU A 75 -20.21 -21.79 -1.00
C GLU A 75 -20.58 -23.11 -0.30
N ASP A 76 -19.73 -23.62 0.59
CA ASP A 76 -19.81 -25.02 1.06
C ASP A 76 -19.56 -25.14 2.58
N GLU A 77 -20.46 -25.82 3.30
CA GLU A 77 -20.35 -26.01 4.76
C GLU A 77 -19.23 -26.98 5.16
N GLU A 78 -18.87 -27.95 4.31
CA GLU A 78 -17.83 -28.92 4.64
C GLU A 78 -16.45 -28.24 4.70
N TRP A 79 -16.23 -27.25 3.83
CA TRP A 79 -15.02 -26.42 3.85
C TRP A 79 -14.95 -25.52 5.08
N LYS A 80 -16.09 -25.06 5.61
CA LYS A 80 -16.14 -24.30 6.86
C LYS A 80 -15.72 -25.14 8.04
N GLN A 81 -16.30 -26.34 8.17
CA GLN A 81 -15.98 -27.27 9.26
C GLN A 81 -14.50 -27.66 9.23
N MET A 82 -13.95 -27.96 8.05
CA MET A 82 -12.53 -28.27 7.89
C MET A 82 -11.64 -27.08 8.28
N CYS A 83 -11.95 -25.86 7.87
CA CYS A 83 -11.19 -24.67 8.26
C CYS A 83 -11.23 -24.41 9.79
N ASP A 84 -12.41 -24.60 10.41
CA ASP A 84 -12.60 -24.43 11.86
C ASP A 84 -11.81 -25.47 12.67
N ILE A 85 -11.74 -26.72 12.20
CA ILE A 85 -10.97 -27.80 12.84
C ILE A 85 -9.46 -27.51 12.81
N ILE A 86 -8.95 -26.97 11.70
CA ILE A 86 -7.52 -26.65 11.56
C ILE A 86 -7.20 -25.30 12.24
N GLY A 87 -8.21 -24.47 12.53
CA GLY A 87 -8.03 -23.12 13.06
C GLY A 87 -7.46 -22.16 12.01
N VAL A 88 -7.69 -22.43 10.73
CA VAL A 88 -7.23 -21.59 9.61
C VAL A 88 -8.38 -20.70 9.18
N ASP A 89 -8.19 -19.39 9.25
CA ASP A 89 -9.19 -18.43 8.77
C ASP A 89 -8.91 -18.07 7.28
N PRO A 90 -9.68 -18.61 6.31
CA PRO A 90 -9.46 -18.34 4.89
C PRO A 90 -9.81 -16.90 4.50
N THR A 91 -10.62 -16.19 5.29
CA THR A 91 -10.93 -14.77 5.04
C THR A 91 -9.78 -13.84 5.42
N SER A 92 -8.70 -14.37 5.99
CA SER A 92 -7.52 -13.59 6.39
C SER A 92 -6.60 -13.20 5.22
N ARG A 93 -7.15 -12.64 4.13
CA ARG A 93 -6.47 -12.25 2.87
C ARG A 93 -4.96 -11.96 3.02
N THR A 94 -4.15 -12.98 2.78
CA THR A 94 -2.68 -12.91 2.88
C THR A 94 -2.10 -12.07 1.74
N THR A 95 -2.70 -12.15 0.54
CA THR A 95 -2.34 -11.39 -0.67
C THR A 95 -2.66 -9.91 -0.58
N TYR A 96 -3.87 -9.55 -0.15
CA TYR A 96 -4.24 -8.16 0.09
C TYR A 96 -3.34 -7.54 1.16
N LYS A 97 -3.05 -8.26 2.26
CA LYS A 97 -2.12 -7.78 3.29
C LYS A 97 -0.70 -7.55 2.76
N ALA A 98 -0.19 -8.44 1.92
CA ALA A 98 1.14 -8.29 1.32
C ALA A 98 1.20 -7.08 0.37
N GLY A 99 0.23 -6.95 -0.54
CA GLY A 99 0.13 -5.78 -1.43
C GLY A 99 -0.11 -4.47 -0.67
N LEU A 100 -0.88 -4.52 0.41
CA LEU A 100 -1.19 -3.39 1.28
C LEU A 100 0.00 -2.93 2.11
N ALA A 101 0.80 -3.86 2.64
CA ALA A 101 2.05 -3.53 3.30
C ALA A 101 3.01 -2.83 2.32
N HIS A 102 3.16 -3.38 1.12
CA HIS A 102 3.97 -2.78 0.06
C HIS A 102 3.48 -1.37 -0.33
N MET A 103 2.17 -1.18 -0.50
CA MET A 103 1.59 0.14 -0.77
C MET A 103 1.83 1.13 0.38
N ARG A 104 1.70 0.69 1.63
CA ARG A 104 1.97 1.53 2.81
C ARG A 104 3.42 1.99 2.87
N ASP A 105 4.37 1.12 2.53
CA ASP A 105 5.79 1.47 2.50
C ASP A 105 6.07 2.54 1.46
N ILE A 106 5.50 2.40 0.25
CA ILE A 106 5.59 3.43 -0.80
C ILE A 106 4.96 4.75 -0.33
N ILE A 107 3.73 4.72 0.19
CA ILE A 107 3.01 5.93 0.64
C ILE A 107 3.79 6.64 1.75
N SER A 108 4.36 5.89 2.70
CA SER A 108 5.20 6.43 3.77
C SER A 108 6.45 7.12 3.22
N VAL A 109 7.16 6.48 2.29
CA VAL A 109 8.34 7.07 1.63
C VAL A 109 7.98 8.35 0.90
N VAL A 110 6.89 8.36 0.11
CA VAL A 110 6.44 9.55 -0.61
C VAL A 110 6.03 10.66 0.36
N ALA A 111 5.33 10.36 1.45
CA ALA A 111 4.95 11.34 2.47
C ALA A 111 6.17 11.93 3.20
N ILE A 112 7.16 11.11 3.55
CA ILE A 112 8.43 11.58 4.13
C ILE A 112 9.14 12.52 3.14
N LEU A 113 9.21 12.14 1.86
CA LEU A 113 9.83 12.97 0.83
C LEU A 113 9.12 14.31 0.69
N LEU A 114 7.78 14.32 0.61
CA LEU A 114 6.97 15.54 0.52
C LEU A 114 7.15 16.44 1.75
N ALA A 115 7.08 15.89 2.96
CA ALA A 115 7.32 16.63 4.19
C ALA A 115 8.74 17.24 4.22
N THR A 116 9.74 16.49 3.73
CA THR A 116 11.13 16.96 3.67
C THR A 116 11.27 18.13 2.72
N ILE A 117 10.74 18.02 1.49
CA ILE A 117 10.89 19.09 0.49
C ILE A 117 10.15 20.37 0.91
N THR A 118 8.94 20.26 1.47
CA THR A 118 8.18 21.43 1.97
C THR A 118 8.89 22.06 3.15
N PHE A 119 9.38 21.25 4.10
CA PHE A 119 10.14 21.76 5.24
C PHE A 119 11.39 22.53 4.80
N THR A 120 12.17 21.99 3.87
CA THR A 120 13.31 22.73 3.30
C THR A 120 12.87 24.01 2.60
N ALA A 121 11.79 23.97 1.81
CA ALA A 121 11.28 25.11 1.08
C ALA A 121 10.88 26.28 2.00
N GLY A 122 10.28 25.97 3.16
CA GLY A 122 9.93 26.95 4.19
C GLY A 122 11.12 27.66 4.83
N PHE A 123 12.32 27.06 4.86
CA PHE A 123 13.53 27.72 5.36
C PHE A 123 14.38 28.36 4.28
N THR A 124 14.28 27.90 3.03
CA THR A 124 14.98 28.48 1.89
C THR A 124 14.21 29.64 1.25
N LEU A 125 13.49 30.43 2.05
CA LEU A 125 12.62 31.50 1.56
C LEU A 125 13.43 32.59 0.84
N PRO A 126 13.14 32.87 -0.44
CA PRO A 126 13.75 33.96 -1.16
C PRO A 126 13.07 35.26 -0.74
N GLY A 127 13.70 36.03 0.15
CA GLY A 127 13.11 37.31 0.52
C GLY A 127 13.81 38.06 1.63
N GLY A 128 15.13 38.19 1.51
CA GLY A 128 16.00 38.87 2.47
C GLY A 128 15.42 40.15 3.08
N VAL A 129 15.92 40.49 4.26
CA VAL A 129 15.45 41.65 5.01
C VAL A 129 15.90 42.93 4.31
N ASP A 130 15.03 43.93 4.24
CA ASP A 130 15.42 45.26 3.78
C ASP A 130 16.29 45.97 4.82
N ASN A 131 16.87 47.11 4.43
CA ASN A 131 17.69 47.95 5.33
C ASN A 131 16.88 48.56 6.49
N SER A 132 15.56 48.35 6.53
CA SER A 132 14.63 48.83 7.55
C SER A 132 14.22 47.73 8.54
N GLY A 133 14.75 46.51 8.39
CA GLY A 133 14.43 45.37 9.25
C GLY A 133 13.13 44.65 8.89
N GLN A 134 12.48 44.99 7.77
CA GLN A 134 11.25 44.35 7.29
C GLN A 134 11.56 43.32 6.20
N ALA A 135 10.79 42.23 6.17
CA ALA A 135 10.93 41.20 5.14
C ALA A 135 10.37 41.72 3.81
N VAL A 136 11.23 41.83 2.78
CA VAL A 136 10.93 42.43 1.46
C VAL A 136 9.72 41.81 0.75
N PHE A 137 9.40 40.55 1.08
CA PHE A 137 8.32 39.79 0.44
C PHE A 137 7.12 39.50 1.34
N ALA A 138 7.17 39.80 2.64
CA ALA A 138 6.11 39.43 3.58
C ALA A 138 4.75 40.08 3.27
N ALA A 139 4.74 41.26 2.64
CA ALA A 139 3.52 41.97 2.27
C ALA A 139 2.92 41.52 0.92
N LYS A 140 3.59 40.67 0.14
CA LYS A 140 3.08 40.23 -1.17
C LYS A 140 2.11 39.06 -1.02
N ALA A 141 0.93 39.18 -1.62
CA ALA A 141 -0.09 38.13 -1.61
C ALA A 141 0.44 36.75 -2.05
N ALA A 142 1.31 36.70 -3.07
CA ALA A 142 1.90 35.45 -3.54
C ALA A 142 2.80 34.76 -2.51
N PHE A 143 3.48 35.53 -1.66
CA PHE A 143 4.34 35.00 -0.60
C PHE A 143 3.51 34.43 0.56
N VAL A 144 2.40 35.08 0.90
CA VAL A 144 1.46 34.57 1.92
C VAL A 144 0.81 33.26 1.43
N VAL A 145 0.40 33.20 0.16
CA VAL A 145 -0.16 31.97 -0.43
C VAL A 145 0.89 30.86 -0.47
N PHE A 146 2.15 31.18 -0.78
CA PHE A 146 3.26 30.23 -0.73
C PHE A 146 3.38 29.57 0.66
N ILE A 147 3.54 30.38 1.72
CA ILE A 147 3.72 29.88 3.09
C ILE A 147 2.52 29.06 3.55
N LEU A 148 1.29 29.50 3.26
CA LEU A 148 0.09 28.77 3.64
C LEU A 148 -0.04 27.43 2.92
N SER A 149 0.22 27.40 1.60
CA SER A 149 0.13 26.18 0.79
C SER A 149 1.22 25.17 1.16
N ASP A 150 2.45 25.64 1.36
CA ASP A 150 3.59 24.81 1.75
C ASP A 150 3.39 24.21 3.16
N GLY A 151 2.97 25.04 4.12
CA GLY A 151 2.61 24.58 5.46
C GLY A 151 1.43 23.60 5.47
N TYR A 152 0.41 23.83 4.65
CA TYR A 152 -0.71 22.90 4.49
C TYR A 152 -0.25 21.55 3.94
N ALA A 153 0.57 21.56 2.88
CA ALA A 153 1.11 20.34 2.27
C ALA A 153 1.96 19.53 3.28
N MET A 154 2.80 20.21 4.06
CA MET A 154 3.63 19.63 5.10
C MET A 154 2.80 18.99 6.22
N CYS A 155 1.80 19.72 6.75
CA CYS A 155 0.88 19.22 7.76
C CYS A 155 0.11 17.98 7.27
N CYS A 156 -0.39 18.00 6.03
CA CYS A 156 -1.07 16.85 5.42
C CYS A 156 -0.14 15.63 5.31
N SER A 157 1.12 15.83 4.90
CA SER A 157 2.11 14.74 4.84
C SER A 157 2.43 14.15 6.22
N MET A 158 2.56 14.99 7.26
CA MET A 158 2.77 14.52 8.63
C MET A 158 1.55 13.74 9.17
N LEU A 159 0.33 14.17 8.85
CA LEU A 159 -0.89 13.44 9.23
C LEU A 159 -0.96 12.07 8.56
N VAL A 160 -0.52 11.93 7.29
CA VAL A 160 -0.40 10.64 6.61
C VAL A 160 0.55 9.71 7.36
N LEU A 161 1.73 10.19 7.77
CA LEU A 161 2.68 9.41 8.56
C LEU A 161 2.11 9.00 9.92
N PHE A 162 1.45 9.93 10.61
CA PHE A 162 0.82 9.63 11.90
C PHE A 162 -0.28 8.57 11.76
N TRP A 163 -1.12 8.66 10.73
CA TRP A 163 -2.19 7.68 10.46
C TRP A 163 -1.62 6.31 10.09
N ILE A 164 -0.56 6.27 9.29
CA ILE A 164 0.16 5.04 8.94
C ILE A 164 0.79 4.40 10.18
N MET A 165 1.45 5.20 11.03
CA MET A 165 2.04 4.74 12.29
C MET A 165 0.97 4.21 13.25
N TRP A 166 -0.14 4.95 13.41
CA TRP A 166 -1.28 4.52 14.22
C TRP A 166 -1.90 3.22 13.70
N SER A 167 -1.98 3.06 12.37
CA SER A 167 -2.43 1.82 11.73
C SER A 167 -1.50 0.63 11.98
N MET A 168 -0.21 0.85 12.20
CA MET A 168 0.73 -0.22 12.54
C MET A 168 0.58 -0.64 14.02
N VAL A 169 0.44 0.34 14.91
CA VAL A 169 0.36 0.12 16.37
C VAL A 169 -0.98 -0.49 16.76
N PHE A 170 -2.09 0.01 16.22
CA PHE A 170 -3.42 -0.56 16.46
C PHE A 170 -3.66 -1.71 15.50
N ARG A 171 -3.27 -2.91 15.94
CA ARG A 171 -3.53 -4.19 15.28
C ARG A 171 -5.02 -4.54 15.36
N HIS A 172 -5.88 -3.77 14.67
CA HIS A 172 -7.29 -4.09 14.53
C HIS A 172 -7.79 -3.97 13.08
N ARG A 173 -8.57 -5.00 12.74
CA ARG A 173 -9.11 -5.47 11.45
C ARG A 173 -9.98 -4.45 10.69
N THR A 174 -9.45 -3.29 10.32
CA THR A 174 -10.21 -2.23 9.61
C THR A 174 -9.37 -1.53 8.52
N SER A 175 -8.74 -2.32 7.64
CA SER A 175 -7.58 -1.86 6.86
C SER A 175 -7.85 -1.32 5.45
N SER A 176 -9.05 -1.43 4.87
CA SER A 176 -9.31 -0.87 3.53
C SER A 176 -9.61 0.62 3.56
N SER A 177 -10.58 1.04 4.38
CA SER A 177 -11.01 2.44 4.48
C SER A 177 -9.90 3.40 4.91
N LEU A 178 -8.94 2.95 5.72
CA LEU A 178 -7.85 3.80 6.21
C LEU A 178 -6.81 4.12 5.13
N ILE A 179 -6.49 3.17 4.25
CA ILE A 179 -5.54 3.40 3.16
C ILE A 179 -6.16 4.21 2.04
N ASP A 180 -7.44 3.99 1.75
CA ASP A 180 -8.18 4.85 0.82
C ASP A 180 -8.14 6.32 1.29
N ARG A 181 -8.32 6.56 2.60
CA ARG A 181 -8.22 7.91 3.16
C ARG A 181 -6.78 8.46 3.12
N SER A 182 -5.76 7.65 3.41
CA SER A 182 -4.36 8.06 3.31
C SER A 182 -3.98 8.44 1.88
N MET A 183 -4.46 7.70 0.88
CA MET A 183 -4.26 8.02 -0.54
C MET A 183 -4.87 9.36 -0.93
N VAL A 184 -6.07 9.67 -0.42
CA VAL A 184 -6.70 10.97 -0.63
C VAL A 184 -5.87 12.09 0.00
N LEU A 185 -5.40 11.91 1.23
CA LEU A 185 -4.57 12.91 1.92
C LEU A 185 -3.21 13.12 1.24
N LEU A 186 -2.57 12.06 0.74
CA LEU A 186 -1.34 12.14 -0.03
C LEU A 186 -1.54 12.93 -1.32
N LYS A 187 -2.65 12.68 -2.02
CA LYS A 187 -3.05 13.45 -3.21
C LYS A 187 -3.25 14.93 -2.89
N GLN A 188 -3.88 15.25 -1.76
CA GLN A 188 -4.03 16.64 -1.31
C GLN A 188 -2.68 17.30 -1.00
N SER A 189 -1.76 16.57 -0.36
CA SER A 189 -0.41 17.08 -0.08
C SER A 189 0.33 17.42 -1.37
N LEU A 190 0.31 16.53 -2.37
CA LEU A 190 0.89 16.77 -3.70
C LEU A 190 0.36 18.05 -4.36
N TYR A 191 -0.96 18.27 -4.33
CA TYR A 191 -1.54 19.50 -4.86
C TYR A 191 -1.06 20.75 -4.11
N GLY A 192 -0.99 20.68 -2.78
CA GLY A 192 -0.45 21.77 -1.96
C GLY A 192 1.01 22.08 -2.29
N THR A 193 1.84 21.06 -2.48
CA THR A 193 3.26 21.22 -2.84
C THR A 193 3.44 21.81 -4.25
N LEU A 194 2.58 21.41 -5.21
CA LEU A 194 2.57 21.98 -6.56
C LEU A 194 2.17 23.46 -6.54
N ILE A 195 1.13 23.83 -5.79
CA ILE A 195 0.71 25.23 -5.64
C ILE A 195 1.79 26.05 -4.94
N ALA A 196 2.46 25.50 -3.92
CA ALA A 196 3.61 26.11 -3.28
C ALA A 196 4.75 26.32 -4.30
N PHE A 197 5.06 25.33 -5.13
CA PHE A 197 6.08 25.49 -6.18
C PHE A 197 5.70 26.59 -7.18
N MET A 198 4.45 26.63 -7.66
CA MET A 198 3.96 27.68 -8.58
C MET A 198 4.11 29.08 -7.98
N THR A 199 3.64 29.25 -6.74
CA THR A 199 3.65 30.54 -6.05
C THR A 199 5.06 30.96 -5.64
N GLY A 200 5.92 30.02 -5.25
CA GLY A 200 7.33 30.25 -4.94
C GLY A 200 8.13 30.69 -6.16
N VAL A 201 7.90 30.11 -7.33
CA VAL A 201 8.50 30.61 -8.57
C VAL A 201 7.99 32.02 -8.89
N TYR A 202 6.69 32.28 -8.70
CA TYR A 202 6.11 33.59 -8.94
C TYR A 202 6.67 34.69 -8.03
N THR A 203 7.05 34.38 -6.78
CA THR A 203 7.69 35.37 -5.90
C THR A 203 9.11 35.72 -6.35
N VAL A 204 9.85 34.76 -6.90
CA VAL A 204 11.23 34.94 -7.37
C VAL A 204 11.31 35.66 -8.72
N LEU A 205 10.34 35.45 -9.61
CA LEU A 205 10.36 36.03 -10.95
C LEU A 205 10.05 37.54 -10.97
N HIS A 206 10.93 38.30 -11.60
CA HIS A 206 10.70 39.72 -11.85
C HIS A 206 9.68 39.91 -12.99
N ARG A 207 8.89 41.01 -12.93
CA ARG A 207 7.81 41.41 -13.86
C ARG A 207 8.13 41.32 -15.37
N LYS A 208 9.41 41.23 -15.77
CA LYS A 208 9.85 41.10 -17.18
C LYS A 208 9.89 39.65 -17.69
N SER A 209 9.81 38.64 -16.82
CA SER A 209 10.01 37.22 -17.16
C SER A 209 8.74 36.35 -16.99
N LEU A 210 7.55 36.96 -17.09
CA LEU A 210 6.25 36.28 -16.90
C LEU A 210 6.03 35.07 -17.82
N TRP A 211 6.67 35.04 -18.99
CA TRP A 211 6.65 33.89 -19.91
C TRP A 211 7.13 32.59 -19.25
N VAL A 212 8.13 32.66 -18.37
CA VAL A 212 8.66 31.48 -17.66
C VAL A 212 7.63 30.93 -16.67
N ALA A 213 6.88 31.81 -15.99
CA ALA A 213 5.80 31.38 -15.10
C ALA A 213 4.69 30.65 -15.87
N ILE A 214 4.27 31.18 -17.04
CA ILE A 214 3.23 30.58 -17.87
C ILE A 214 3.63 29.18 -18.35
N VAL A 215 4.88 29.00 -18.77
CA VAL A 215 5.41 27.67 -19.16
C VAL A 215 5.37 26.70 -17.98
N ILE A 216 5.76 27.15 -16.79
CA ILE A 216 5.76 26.32 -15.58
C ILE A 216 4.33 25.93 -15.17
N PHE A 217 3.37 26.86 -15.24
CA PHE A 217 1.96 26.55 -15.02
C PHE A 217 1.44 25.52 -16.03
N SER A 218 1.76 25.69 -17.32
CA SER A 218 1.37 24.74 -18.36
C SER A 218 1.92 23.34 -18.09
N MET A 219 3.20 23.22 -17.71
CA MET A 219 3.82 21.93 -17.40
C MET A 219 3.17 21.27 -16.18
N CYS A 220 2.90 22.03 -15.12
CA CYS A 220 2.29 21.46 -13.91
C CYS A 220 0.79 21.17 -14.06
N SER A 221 0.06 21.88 -14.91
CA SER A 221 -1.32 21.51 -15.25
C SER A 221 -1.40 20.17 -15.98
N VAL A 222 -0.42 19.84 -16.83
CA VAL A 222 -0.34 18.52 -17.48
C VAL A 222 -0.08 17.39 -16.47
N VAL A 223 0.64 17.66 -15.39
CA VAL A 223 0.87 16.67 -14.30
C VAL A 223 -0.40 16.40 -13.48
N ILE A 224 -1.37 17.32 -13.51
CA ILE A 224 -2.62 17.24 -12.74
C ILE A 224 -3.75 16.53 -13.52
N ILE A 225 -3.70 16.54 -14.86
CA ILE A 225 -4.70 15.95 -15.78
C ILE A 225 -4.37 14.48 -16.06
#